data_AF-A0A0C2D6T3-F1
#
_entry.id   AF-A0A0C2D6T3-F1
#
_cell.length_a   1.000
_cell.length_b   1.000
_cell.length_c   1.000
_cell.angle_alpha   90.00
_cell.angle_beta   90.00
_cell.angle_gamma   90.00
#
_symmetry.space_group_name_H-M   'P 1'
#
loop_
_entity.id
_entity.type
_entity.pdbx_description
1 polymer ?
#
loop_
_entity_poly.entity_id
_entity_poly.type
_entity_poly.pdbx_seq_one_letter_code
_entity_poly.pdbx_strand_id
1 'polypeptide(L)'
;MLDKLEQDVEELEQCLPVPSTSSSDLIAFQQGKTPKLVAKLEAIGDVPADLLPKKEDLAHRIDDVNKKLDDQVNDLKRFEEKTIELQNVVDECRDKLKKRDAPEPIETVQKDAEDLAVVLATIDAIPQEELSPRNQLARDANNIKEQAKEQLSTIRKALAEEEKARERQDELKDRLSAVADSLNKVDPENVEPAQQLVSSLDAELQKLGGIADACQQFAITSSPIVSHDDLDKTLPDQVRDLQKKCDDVKKNAEQIAQLNAVAPEILMISESLQQQPEQIPSNLNEQQSVLEDLETKKQRLENLLQTIPAGDATEELRQRSEWDLSKLKDLLKRLGDSVGDKLAALAAFNAARKDAEDQL
;
A
#
# COMPACT_ATOMS: atom_id res chain seq x y z
N MET A 1 -3.66 -74.50 -56.46
CA MET A 1 -3.01 -74.02 -55.22
C MET A 1 -2.56 -72.58 -55.36
N LEU A 2 -1.84 -72.23 -56.44
CA LEU A 2 -1.51 -70.84 -56.81
C LEU A 2 -2.75 -69.93 -56.88
N ASP A 3 -3.83 -70.35 -57.56
CA ASP A 3 -5.05 -69.51 -57.67
C ASP A 3 -5.74 -69.27 -56.32
N LYS A 4 -5.59 -70.19 -55.36
CA LYS A 4 -6.13 -70.01 -54.00
C LYS A 4 -5.28 -69.06 -53.17
N LEU A 5 -3.95 -69.10 -53.36
CA LEU A 5 -3.04 -68.13 -52.74
C LEU A 5 -3.25 -66.73 -53.33
N GLU A 6 -3.44 -66.62 -54.63
CA GLU A 6 -3.78 -65.37 -55.32
C GLU A 6 -5.06 -64.75 -54.77
N GLN A 7 -6.13 -65.55 -54.61
CA GLN A 7 -7.37 -65.08 -53.97
C GLN A 7 -7.14 -64.60 -52.53
N ASP A 8 -6.35 -65.34 -51.73
CA ASP A 8 -6.06 -64.97 -50.35
C ASP A 8 -5.18 -63.69 -50.24
N VAL A 9 -4.32 -63.43 -51.24
CA VAL A 9 -3.53 -62.19 -51.36
C VAL A 9 -4.41 -61.02 -51.79
N GLU A 10 -5.28 -61.21 -52.78
CA GLU A 10 -6.26 -60.20 -53.22
C GLU A 10 -7.21 -59.78 -52.10
N GLU A 11 -7.70 -60.74 -51.31
CA GLU A 11 -8.52 -60.46 -50.12
C GLU A 11 -7.78 -59.58 -49.11
N LEU A 12 -6.47 -59.82 -48.90
CA LEU A 12 -5.66 -59.02 -47.98
C LEU A 12 -5.36 -57.63 -48.53
N GLU A 13 -5.08 -57.50 -49.84
CA GLU A 13 -4.89 -56.22 -50.52
C GLU A 13 -6.14 -55.34 -50.45
N GLN A 14 -7.33 -55.92 -50.61
CA GLN A 14 -8.62 -55.22 -50.50
C GLN A 14 -8.92 -54.74 -49.07
N CYS A 15 -8.32 -55.37 -48.06
CA CYS A 15 -8.45 -54.95 -46.66
C CYS A 15 -7.50 -53.80 -46.29
N LEU A 16 -6.65 -53.30 -47.19
CA LEU A 16 -5.75 -52.18 -46.92
C LEU A 16 -6.37 -50.82 -47.31
N PRO A 17 -6.21 -49.77 -46.48
CA PRO A 17 -5.59 -49.78 -45.15
C PRO A 17 -6.50 -50.46 -44.11
N VAL A 18 -5.90 -51.13 -43.13
CA VAL A 18 -6.66 -51.83 -42.08
C VAL A 18 -7.22 -50.79 -41.13
N PRO A 19 -8.55 -50.74 -40.90
CA PRO A 19 -9.14 -49.84 -39.93
C PRO A 19 -8.82 -50.32 -38.51
N SER A 20 -7.69 -49.87 -37.98
CA SER A 20 -7.26 -50.08 -36.59
C SER A 20 -6.93 -48.76 -35.92
N THR A 21 -7.23 -48.65 -34.62
CA THR A 21 -6.84 -47.51 -33.79
C THR A 21 -5.65 -47.83 -32.88
N SER A 22 -5.10 -49.05 -32.99
CA SER A 22 -3.99 -49.54 -32.15
C SER A 22 -2.91 -50.21 -32.99
N SER A 23 -1.66 -49.88 -32.71
CA SER A 23 -0.49 -50.52 -33.30
C SER A 23 -0.39 -52.00 -32.91
N SER A 24 -0.80 -52.36 -31.69
CA SER A 24 -0.79 -53.76 -31.21
C SER A 24 -1.76 -54.64 -32.00
N ASP A 25 -2.93 -54.11 -32.32
CA ASP A 25 -3.97 -54.83 -33.04
C ASP A 25 -3.57 -55.01 -34.51
N LEU A 26 -2.90 -54.01 -35.09
CA LEU A 26 -2.36 -54.08 -36.44
C LEU A 26 -1.19 -55.08 -36.53
N ILE A 27 -0.31 -55.11 -35.53
CA ILE A 27 0.76 -56.12 -35.40
C ILE A 27 0.16 -57.52 -35.27
N ALA A 28 -0.87 -57.70 -34.45
CA ALA A 28 -1.56 -58.98 -34.30
C ALA A 28 -2.23 -59.43 -35.61
N PHE A 29 -2.83 -58.49 -36.36
CA PHE A 29 -3.38 -58.73 -37.69
C PHE A 29 -2.30 -59.17 -38.69
N GLN A 30 -1.19 -58.44 -38.76
CA GLN A 30 -0.04 -58.74 -39.63
C GLN A 30 0.54 -60.13 -39.31
N GLN A 31 0.83 -60.42 -38.04
CA GLN A 31 1.34 -61.71 -37.58
C GLN A 31 0.35 -62.87 -37.84
N GLY A 32 -0.95 -62.58 -37.83
CA GLY A 32 -2.00 -63.56 -38.08
C GLY A 32 -2.23 -63.91 -39.55
N LYS A 33 -1.80 -63.05 -40.49
CA LYS A 33 -2.13 -63.14 -41.93
C LYS A 33 -0.88 -63.33 -42.81
N THR A 34 0.10 -62.43 -42.73
CA THR A 34 1.26 -62.43 -43.65
C THR A 34 2.10 -63.70 -43.57
N PRO A 35 2.49 -64.22 -42.39
CA PRO A 35 3.28 -65.45 -42.29
C PRO A 35 2.55 -66.68 -42.86
N LYS A 36 1.22 -66.70 -42.82
CA LYS A 36 0.42 -67.80 -43.40
C LYS A 36 0.44 -67.77 -44.93
N LEU A 37 0.47 -66.59 -45.55
CA LEU A 37 0.60 -66.44 -47.00
C LEU A 37 2.00 -66.83 -47.46
N VAL A 38 3.04 -66.41 -46.73
CA VAL A 38 4.43 -66.81 -46.98
C VAL A 38 4.59 -68.34 -46.86
N ALA A 39 4.08 -68.94 -45.79
CA ALA A 39 4.13 -70.40 -45.62
C ALA A 39 3.34 -71.16 -46.71
N LYS A 40 2.20 -70.64 -47.16
CA LYS A 40 1.45 -71.20 -48.30
C LYS A 40 2.23 -71.07 -49.61
N LEU A 41 2.95 -69.97 -49.82
CA LEU A 41 3.81 -69.77 -51.00
C LEU A 41 5.03 -70.70 -51.00
N GLU A 42 5.65 -70.93 -49.84
CA GLU A 42 6.79 -71.85 -49.66
C GLU A 42 6.37 -73.32 -49.79
N ALA A 43 5.17 -73.68 -49.30
CA ALA A 43 4.62 -75.03 -49.43
C ALA A 43 4.28 -75.42 -50.88
N ILE A 44 4.11 -74.43 -51.76
CA ILE A 44 4.04 -74.64 -53.21
C ILE A 44 5.47 -74.89 -53.69
N GLY A 45 5.88 -76.17 -53.75
CA GLY A 45 7.21 -76.65 -54.15
C GLY A 45 7.60 -76.34 -55.62
N ASP A 46 8.14 -77.32 -56.34
CA ASP A 46 8.52 -77.14 -57.76
C ASP A 46 7.29 -76.81 -58.61
N VAL A 47 7.28 -75.59 -59.15
CA VAL A 47 6.25 -75.08 -60.04
C VAL A 47 6.76 -75.22 -61.48
N PRO A 48 5.94 -75.71 -62.44
CA PRO A 48 6.39 -75.80 -63.83
C PRO A 48 6.73 -74.41 -64.39
N ALA A 49 7.66 -74.37 -65.35
CA ALA A 49 8.34 -73.14 -65.76
C ALA A 49 7.41 -72.02 -66.29
N ASP A 50 6.24 -72.40 -66.79
CA ASP A 50 5.17 -71.53 -67.25
C ASP A 50 4.44 -70.78 -66.12
N LEU A 51 4.48 -71.29 -64.89
CA LEU A 51 3.83 -70.72 -63.71
C LEU A 51 4.81 -70.07 -62.72
N LEU A 52 6.12 -70.12 -62.99
CA LEU A 52 7.15 -69.41 -62.20
C LEU A 52 6.93 -67.90 -62.12
N PRO A 53 6.61 -67.18 -63.22
CA PRO A 53 6.37 -65.74 -63.16
C PRO A 53 5.20 -65.37 -62.25
N LYS A 54 4.15 -66.21 -62.19
CA LYS A 54 2.99 -66.01 -61.32
C LYS A 54 3.35 -66.23 -59.84
N LYS A 55 4.24 -67.19 -59.54
CA LYS A 55 4.75 -67.40 -58.18
C LYS A 55 5.59 -66.21 -57.71
N GLU A 56 6.44 -65.66 -58.57
CA GLU A 56 7.26 -64.47 -58.29
C GLU A 56 6.40 -63.22 -58.10
N ASP A 57 5.37 -63.01 -58.94
CA ASP A 57 4.40 -61.91 -58.78
C ASP A 57 3.69 -61.96 -57.43
N LEU A 58 3.18 -63.14 -57.03
CA LEU A 58 2.54 -63.32 -55.73
C LEU A 58 3.52 -63.09 -54.57
N ALA A 59 4.80 -63.44 -54.72
CA ALA A 59 5.83 -63.16 -53.73
C ALA A 59 6.01 -61.64 -53.55
N HIS A 60 6.11 -60.89 -54.65
CA HIS A 60 6.22 -59.43 -54.64
C HIS A 60 4.97 -58.77 -54.05
N ARG A 61 3.78 -59.24 -54.39
CA ARG A 61 2.52 -58.72 -53.83
C ARG A 61 2.41 -58.96 -52.33
N ILE A 62 2.82 -60.14 -51.84
CA ILE A 62 2.88 -60.43 -50.40
C ILE A 62 3.89 -59.49 -49.70
N ASP A 63 5.05 -59.24 -50.30
CA ASP A 63 6.06 -58.31 -49.77
C ASP A 63 5.55 -56.85 -49.74
N ASP A 64 4.90 -56.39 -50.81
CA ASP A 64 4.30 -55.06 -50.89
C ASP A 64 3.19 -54.84 -49.86
N VAL A 65 2.33 -55.85 -49.67
CA VAL A 65 1.31 -55.85 -48.62
C VAL A 65 1.94 -55.81 -47.24
N ASN A 66 3.00 -56.60 -47.02
CA ASN A 66 3.72 -56.59 -45.74
C ASN A 66 4.34 -55.23 -45.46
N LYS A 67 4.98 -54.61 -46.46
CA LYS A 67 5.57 -53.27 -46.36
C LYS A 67 4.52 -52.20 -46.05
N LYS A 68 3.35 -52.24 -46.72
CA LYS A 68 2.24 -51.32 -46.44
C LYS A 68 1.69 -51.48 -45.01
N LEU A 69 1.66 -52.71 -44.49
CA LEU A 69 1.29 -52.98 -43.10
C LEU A 69 2.36 -52.46 -42.13
N ASP A 70 3.65 -52.67 -42.42
CA ASP A 70 4.75 -52.13 -41.62
C ASP A 70 4.72 -50.59 -41.56
N ASP A 71 4.48 -49.93 -42.70
CA ASP A 71 4.32 -48.47 -42.77
C ASP A 71 3.13 -48.00 -41.90
N GLN A 72 1.98 -48.67 -41.99
CA GLN A 72 0.82 -48.37 -41.14
C GLN A 72 1.10 -48.61 -39.64
N VAL A 73 1.83 -49.67 -39.29
CA VAL A 73 2.24 -49.95 -37.90
C VAL A 73 3.15 -48.84 -37.39
N ASN A 74 4.12 -48.41 -38.20
CA ASN A 74 5.04 -47.33 -37.83
C ASN A 74 4.32 -45.99 -37.67
N ASP A 75 3.38 -45.67 -38.54
CA ASP A 75 2.55 -44.47 -38.44
C ASP A 75 1.67 -44.49 -37.18
N LEU A 76 1.04 -45.63 -36.87
CA LEU A 76 0.26 -45.80 -35.64
C LEU A 76 1.13 -45.70 -34.38
N LYS A 77 2.33 -46.30 -34.37
CA LYS A 77 3.26 -46.17 -33.23
C LYS A 77 3.67 -44.73 -33.01
N ARG A 78 4.06 -44.00 -34.06
CA ARG A 78 4.38 -42.57 -33.97
C ARG A 78 3.19 -41.76 -33.48
N PHE A 79 1.97 -42.12 -33.92
CA PHE A 79 0.76 -41.47 -33.44
C PHE A 79 0.53 -41.72 -31.94
N GLU A 80 0.69 -42.96 -31.46
CA GLU A 80 0.56 -43.34 -30.05
C GLU A 80 1.62 -42.66 -29.18
N GLU A 81 2.90 -42.73 -29.57
CA GLU A 81 4.01 -42.08 -28.87
C GLU A 81 3.77 -40.57 -28.71
N LYS A 82 3.40 -39.90 -29.81
CA LYS A 82 3.09 -38.47 -29.79
C LYS A 82 1.85 -38.15 -28.96
N THR A 83 0.87 -39.06 -28.88
CA THR A 83 -0.29 -38.92 -27.99
C THR A 83 0.14 -38.92 -26.53
N ILE A 84 1.06 -39.80 -26.15
CA ILE A 84 1.61 -39.88 -24.79
C ILE A 84 2.40 -38.62 -24.46
N GLU A 85 3.26 -38.15 -25.36
CA GLU A 85 4.02 -36.90 -25.17
C GLU A 85 3.10 -35.70 -24.92
N LEU A 86 2.08 -35.52 -25.75
CA LEU A 86 1.12 -34.43 -25.60
C LEU A 86 0.28 -34.57 -24.33
N GLN A 87 -0.10 -35.80 -23.95
CA GLN A 87 -0.80 -36.06 -22.69
C GLN A 87 0.06 -35.65 -21.49
N ASN A 88 1.35 -35.99 -21.49
CA ASN A 88 2.26 -35.58 -20.41
C ASN A 88 2.35 -34.04 -20.29
N VAL A 89 2.41 -33.32 -21.42
CA VAL A 89 2.41 -31.84 -21.42
C VAL A 89 1.10 -31.28 -20.86
N VAL A 90 -0.03 -31.85 -21.28
CA VAL A 90 -1.37 -31.45 -20.80
C VAL A 90 -1.52 -31.72 -19.30
N ASP A 91 -1.04 -32.86 -18.81
CA ASP A 91 -1.09 -33.21 -17.39
C ASP A 91 -0.14 -32.34 -16.56
N GLU A 92 1.07 -32.03 -17.05
CA GLU A 92 1.96 -31.07 -16.38
C GLU A 92 1.32 -29.67 -16.27
N CYS A 93 0.64 -29.22 -17.32
CA CYS A 93 -0.12 -27.97 -17.30
C CYS A 93 -1.28 -28.02 -16.30
N ARG A 94 -1.95 -29.18 -16.19
CA ARG A 94 -3.04 -29.41 -15.23
C ARG A 94 -2.54 -29.40 -13.79
N ASP A 95 -1.37 -29.97 -13.51
CA ASP A 95 -0.78 -29.98 -12.16
C ASP A 95 -0.38 -28.57 -11.70
N LYS A 96 -0.02 -27.69 -12.64
CA LYS A 96 0.26 -26.27 -12.37
C LYS A 96 -0.99 -25.44 -12.12
N LEU A 97 -2.18 -25.89 -12.55
CA LEU A 97 -3.46 -25.27 -12.20
C LEU A 97 -3.81 -25.54 -10.73
N LYS A 98 -3.20 -24.77 -9.83
CA LYS A 98 -3.55 -24.81 -8.41
C LYS A 98 -4.89 -24.13 -8.16
N LYS A 99 -5.72 -24.76 -7.33
CA LYS A 99 -6.88 -24.09 -6.74
C LYS A 99 -6.42 -23.34 -5.50
N ARG A 100 -6.76 -22.05 -5.41
CA ARG A 100 -6.56 -21.27 -4.19
C ARG A 100 -7.69 -21.58 -3.21
N ASP A 101 -7.33 -22.13 -2.05
CA ASP A 101 -8.25 -22.37 -0.95
C ASP A 101 -8.17 -21.28 0.13
N ALA A 102 -7.08 -20.50 0.14
CA ALA A 102 -6.85 -19.41 1.08
C ALA A 102 -6.06 -18.26 0.41
N PRO A 103 -6.13 -17.03 0.98
CA PRO A 103 -5.29 -15.92 0.55
C PRO A 103 -3.82 -16.19 0.85
N GLU A 104 -2.93 -15.78 -0.04
CA GLU A 104 -1.48 -16.00 0.09
C GLU A 104 -0.69 -14.69 -0.03
N PRO A 105 0.58 -14.65 0.41
CA PRO A 105 1.43 -13.48 0.23
C PRO A 105 1.51 -13.04 -1.24
N ILE A 106 1.63 -11.73 -1.47
CA ILE A 106 1.64 -11.14 -2.82
C ILE A 106 2.72 -11.76 -3.73
N GLU A 107 3.89 -12.09 -3.19
CA GLU A 107 4.99 -12.72 -3.92
C GLU A 107 4.61 -14.08 -4.49
N THR A 108 3.89 -14.91 -3.72
CA THR A 108 3.41 -16.20 -4.21
C THR A 108 2.33 -16.02 -5.26
N VAL A 109 1.44 -15.04 -5.07
CA VAL A 109 0.37 -14.73 -6.03
C VAL A 109 0.93 -14.25 -7.37
N GLN A 110 2.00 -13.45 -7.35
CA GLN A 110 2.72 -13.03 -8.55
C GLN A 110 3.33 -14.23 -9.28
N LYS A 111 4.00 -15.12 -8.53
CA LYS A 111 4.55 -16.35 -9.10
C LYS A 111 3.47 -17.24 -9.72
N ASP A 112 2.32 -17.38 -9.07
CA ASP A 112 1.21 -18.15 -9.65
C ASP A 112 0.70 -17.52 -10.95
N ALA A 113 0.67 -16.20 -11.06
CA ALA A 113 0.31 -15.51 -12.29
C ALA A 113 1.33 -15.78 -13.42
N GLU A 114 2.62 -15.85 -13.08
CA GLU A 114 3.68 -16.24 -14.02
C GLU A 114 3.55 -17.70 -14.44
N ASP A 115 3.34 -18.62 -13.49
CA ASP A 115 3.15 -20.05 -13.76
C ASP A 115 1.93 -20.29 -14.66
N LEU A 116 0.81 -19.59 -14.43
CA LEU A 116 -0.38 -19.64 -15.29
C LEU A 116 -0.12 -19.07 -16.68
N ALA A 117 0.68 -18.00 -16.80
CA ALA A 117 1.07 -17.46 -18.09
C ALA A 117 1.95 -18.46 -18.88
N VAL A 118 2.84 -19.18 -18.20
CA VAL A 118 3.63 -20.27 -18.78
C VAL A 118 2.73 -21.42 -19.24
N VAL A 119 1.72 -21.81 -18.46
CA VAL A 119 0.73 -22.83 -18.86
C VAL A 119 0.02 -22.42 -20.15
N LEU A 120 -0.45 -21.17 -20.24
CA LEU A 120 -1.10 -20.67 -21.45
C LEU A 120 -0.18 -20.70 -22.66
N ALA A 121 1.05 -20.21 -22.51
CA ALA A 121 2.05 -20.22 -23.58
C ALA A 121 2.39 -21.66 -24.04
N THR A 122 2.48 -22.59 -23.09
CA THR A 122 2.78 -24.00 -23.38
C THR A 122 1.65 -24.65 -24.18
N ILE A 123 0.39 -24.42 -23.81
CA ILE A 123 -0.76 -24.96 -24.54
C ILE A 123 -0.92 -24.31 -25.91
N ASP A 124 -0.69 -22.99 -26.02
CA ASP A 124 -0.76 -22.26 -27.29
C ASP A 124 0.37 -22.65 -28.26
N ALA A 125 1.49 -23.17 -27.74
CA ALA A 125 2.59 -23.69 -28.56
C ALA A 125 2.31 -25.08 -29.15
N ILE A 126 1.29 -25.80 -28.68
CA ILE A 126 0.94 -27.12 -29.23
C ILE A 126 0.31 -26.93 -30.63
N PRO A 127 0.88 -27.53 -31.70
CA PRO A 127 0.32 -27.41 -33.04
C PRO A 127 -1.09 -27.98 -33.11
N GLN A 128 -2.00 -27.25 -33.76
CA GLN A 128 -3.40 -27.67 -33.91
C GLN A 128 -3.54 -28.94 -34.75
N GLU A 129 -2.63 -29.15 -35.70
CA GLU A 129 -2.55 -30.35 -36.53
C GLU A 129 -2.26 -31.60 -35.69
N GLU A 130 -1.51 -31.45 -34.59
CA GLU A 130 -1.21 -32.54 -33.67
C GLU A 130 -2.39 -32.82 -32.71
N LEU A 131 -3.17 -31.81 -32.33
CA LEU A 131 -4.31 -31.96 -31.43
C LEU A 131 -5.59 -32.41 -32.14
N SER A 132 -5.85 -31.92 -33.36
CA SER A 132 -7.07 -32.19 -34.13
C SER A 132 -7.45 -33.68 -34.23
N PRO A 133 -6.54 -34.61 -34.53
CA PRO A 133 -6.88 -36.04 -34.57
C PRO A 133 -7.08 -36.68 -33.19
N ARG A 134 -6.75 -35.97 -32.09
CA ARG A 134 -6.78 -36.45 -30.70
C ARG A 134 -7.88 -35.74 -29.91
N ASN A 135 -9.13 -35.98 -30.27
CA ASN A 135 -10.33 -35.28 -29.75
C ASN A 135 -10.36 -35.06 -28.22
N GLN A 136 -9.95 -36.06 -27.42
CA GLN A 136 -9.96 -35.91 -25.95
C GLN A 136 -8.87 -34.95 -25.47
N LEU A 137 -7.64 -35.08 -25.99
CA LEU A 137 -6.53 -34.16 -25.69
C LEU A 137 -6.85 -32.74 -26.10
N ALA A 138 -7.46 -32.55 -27.28
CA ALA A 138 -7.89 -31.22 -27.73
C ALA A 138 -8.90 -30.57 -26.77
N ARG A 139 -9.85 -31.36 -26.25
CA ARG A 139 -10.81 -30.89 -25.23
C ARG A 139 -10.13 -30.57 -23.91
N ASP A 140 -9.27 -31.44 -23.43
CA ASP A 140 -8.55 -31.27 -22.17
C ASP A 140 -7.65 -30.02 -22.20
N ALA A 141 -6.86 -29.87 -23.27
CA ALA A 141 -6.02 -28.70 -23.48
C ALA A 141 -6.84 -27.40 -23.54
N ASN A 142 -7.99 -27.41 -24.23
CA ASN A 142 -8.87 -26.25 -24.29
C ASN A 142 -9.50 -25.92 -22.93
N ASN A 143 -9.91 -26.93 -22.16
CA ASN A 143 -10.47 -26.74 -20.82
C ASN A 143 -9.42 -26.12 -19.87
N ILE A 144 -8.19 -26.63 -19.89
CA ILE A 144 -7.08 -26.08 -19.08
C ILE A 144 -6.77 -24.65 -19.51
N LYS A 145 -6.74 -24.38 -20.81
CA LYS A 145 -6.52 -23.03 -21.35
C LYS A 145 -7.56 -22.03 -20.87
N GLU A 146 -8.85 -22.37 -20.93
CA GLU A 146 -9.91 -21.48 -20.47
C GLU A 146 -9.87 -21.27 -18.96
N GLN A 147 -9.64 -22.34 -18.17
CA GLN A 147 -9.45 -22.22 -16.71
C GLN A 147 -8.25 -21.34 -16.35
N ALA A 148 -7.11 -21.53 -17.02
CA ALA A 148 -5.91 -20.72 -16.78
C ALA A 148 -6.12 -19.25 -17.15
N LYS A 149 -6.83 -18.95 -18.25
CA LYS A 149 -7.19 -17.56 -18.61
C LYS A 149 -8.07 -16.90 -17.56
N GLU A 150 -9.10 -17.58 -17.09
CA GLU A 150 -10.04 -17.05 -16.11
C GLU A 150 -9.35 -16.76 -14.77
N GLN A 151 -8.56 -17.73 -14.27
CA GLN A 151 -7.77 -17.57 -13.05
C GLN A 151 -6.73 -16.45 -13.20
N LEU A 152 -6.00 -16.42 -14.31
CA LEU A 152 -4.98 -15.40 -14.56
C LEU A 152 -5.58 -13.99 -14.66
N SER A 153 -6.74 -13.84 -15.30
CA SER A 153 -7.46 -12.56 -15.35
C SER A 153 -7.86 -12.09 -13.95
N THR A 154 -8.37 -13.01 -13.14
CA THR A 154 -8.78 -12.74 -11.75
C THR A 154 -7.59 -12.33 -10.89
N ILE A 155 -6.49 -13.09 -10.96
CA ILE A 155 -5.26 -12.81 -10.21
C ILE A 155 -4.64 -11.48 -10.65
N ARG A 156 -4.53 -11.21 -11.96
CA ARG A 156 -3.97 -9.95 -12.46
C ARG A 156 -4.77 -8.73 -12.01
N LYS A 157 -6.09 -8.83 -11.98
CA LYS A 157 -6.94 -7.74 -11.47
C LYS A 157 -6.66 -7.49 -9.99
N ALA A 158 -6.61 -8.55 -9.18
CA ALA A 158 -6.29 -8.44 -7.76
C ALA A 158 -4.89 -7.85 -7.55
N LEU A 159 -3.87 -8.38 -8.24
CA LEU A 159 -2.50 -7.87 -8.15
C LEU A 159 -2.40 -6.38 -8.50
N ALA A 160 -3.12 -5.90 -9.51
CA ALA A 160 -3.11 -4.47 -9.85
C ALA A 160 -3.76 -3.59 -8.77
N GLU A 161 -4.82 -4.07 -8.11
CA GLU A 161 -5.45 -3.37 -6.98
C GLU A 161 -4.53 -3.36 -5.75
N GLU A 162 -3.85 -4.48 -5.49
CA GLU A 162 -2.88 -4.68 -4.42
C GLU A 162 -1.60 -3.85 -4.59
N GLU A 163 -1.04 -3.79 -5.79
CA GLU A 163 0.13 -2.97 -6.14
C GLU A 163 -0.19 -1.49 -5.92
N LYS A 164 -1.32 -1.03 -6.44
CA LYS A 164 -1.80 0.34 -6.23
C LYS A 164 -2.04 0.68 -4.76
N ALA A 165 -2.50 -0.28 -3.95
CA ALA A 165 -2.70 -0.10 -2.52
C ALA A 165 -1.37 0.00 -1.77
N ARG A 166 -0.39 -0.86 -2.10
CA ARG A 166 0.96 -0.83 -1.51
C ARG A 166 1.73 0.44 -1.91
N GLU A 167 1.70 0.83 -3.18
CA GLU A 167 2.29 2.10 -3.65
C GLU A 167 1.73 3.30 -2.89
N ARG A 168 0.41 3.36 -2.68
CA ARG A 168 -0.23 4.43 -1.89
C ARG A 168 0.21 4.42 -0.43
N GLN A 169 0.39 3.25 0.17
CA GLN A 169 0.86 3.12 1.53
C GLN A 169 2.31 3.59 1.66
N ASP A 170 3.17 3.24 0.71
CA ASP A 170 4.57 3.66 0.69
C ASP A 170 4.69 5.17 0.47
N GLU A 171 3.95 5.74 -0.50
CA GLU A 171 3.88 7.18 -0.71
C GLU A 171 3.40 7.92 0.56
N LEU A 172 2.38 7.38 1.23
CA LEU A 172 1.89 7.94 2.48
C LEU A 172 2.96 7.90 3.58
N LYS A 173 3.69 6.78 3.75
CA LYS A 173 4.79 6.66 4.72
C LYS A 173 5.91 7.65 4.44
N ASP A 174 6.29 7.83 3.17
CA ASP A 174 7.30 8.79 2.76
C ASP A 174 6.87 10.23 3.07
N ARG A 175 5.61 10.57 2.78
CA ARG A 175 5.05 11.89 3.09
C ARG A 175 4.94 12.14 4.59
N LEU A 176 4.51 11.15 5.38
CA LEU A 176 4.47 11.27 6.84
C LEU A 176 5.86 11.46 7.42
N SER A 177 6.87 10.76 6.88
CA SER A 177 8.27 10.95 7.28
C SER A 177 8.77 12.35 6.94
N ALA A 178 8.45 12.86 5.75
CA ALA A 178 8.79 14.23 5.34
C ALA A 178 8.12 15.30 6.22
N VAL A 179 6.86 15.09 6.60
CA VAL A 179 6.14 15.95 7.56
C VAL A 179 6.80 15.90 8.92
N ALA A 180 7.14 14.71 9.43
CA ALA A 180 7.83 14.54 10.71
C ALA A 180 9.18 15.26 10.73
N ASP A 181 9.98 15.10 9.67
CA ASP A 181 11.27 15.78 9.52
C ASP A 181 11.14 17.30 9.43
N SER A 182 10.10 17.78 8.74
CA SER A 182 9.80 19.22 8.65
C SER A 182 9.41 19.78 10.01
N LEU A 183 8.57 19.05 10.75
CA LEU A 183 8.11 19.45 12.08
C LEU A 183 9.25 19.50 13.10
N ASN A 184 10.18 18.54 13.04
CA ASN A 184 11.37 18.52 13.89
C ASN A 184 12.34 19.68 13.62
N LYS A 185 12.27 20.31 12.44
CA LYS A 185 13.08 21.46 12.05
C LYS A 185 12.41 22.80 12.36
N VAL A 186 11.15 22.80 12.80
CA VAL A 186 10.45 24.04 13.15
C VAL A 186 11.12 24.63 14.38
N ASP A 187 11.67 25.82 14.21
CA ASP A 187 12.16 26.64 15.31
C ASP A 187 10.98 27.44 15.89
N PRO A 188 10.53 27.12 17.12
CA PRO A 188 9.39 27.81 17.73
C PRO A 188 9.70 29.27 18.12
N GLU A 189 10.97 29.68 18.17
CA GLU A 189 11.35 31.07 18.44
C GLU A 189 11.06 31.99 17.25
N ASN A 190 11.09 31.43 16.03
CA ASN A 190 10.78 32.17 14.82
C ASN A 190 9.28 32.07 14.47
N VAL A 191 8.48 32.81 15.25
CA VAL A 191 7.00 32.70 15.31
C VAL A 191 6.31 32.72 13.94
N GLU A 192 6.60 33.69 13.08
CA GLU A 192 5.89 33.85 11.79
C GLU A 192 6.16 32.67 10.82
N PRO A 193 7.43 32.33 10.51
CA PRO A 193 7.75 31.15 9.71
C PRO A 193 7.26 29.84 10.34
N ALA A 194 7.37 29.69 11.65
CA ALA A 194 6.88 28.50 12.36
C ALA A 194 5.38 28.32 12.19
N GLN A 195 4.59 29.37 12.38
CA GLN A 195 3.13 29.31 12.22
C GLN A 195 2.70 29.03 10.78
N GLN A 196 3.38 29.63 9.79
CA GLN A 196 3.11 29.37 8.38
C GLN A 196 3.42 27.92 8.00
N LEU A 197 4.57 27.40 8.44
CA LEU A 197 4.97 26.02 8.20
C LEU A 197 4.00 25.04 8.86
N VAL A 198 3.69 25.22 10.15
CA VAL A 198 2.74 24.35 10.86
C VAL A 198 1.36 24.38 10.24
N SER A 199 0.87 25.54 9.80
CA SER A 199 -0.42 25.64 9.09
C SER A 199 -0.42 24.89 7.76
N SER A 200 0.71 24.90 7.03
CA SER A 200 0.85 24.14 5.80
C SER A 200 0.92 22.62 6.05
N LEU A 201 1.67 22.19 7.08
CA LEU A 201 1.81 20.80 7.48
C LEU A 201 0.49 20.23 8.01
N ASP A 202 -0.27 21.00 8.78
CA ASP A 202 -1.58 20.59 9.27
C ASP A 202 -2.57 20.39 8.12
N ALA A 203 -2.62 21.33 7.16
CA ALA A 203 -3.44 21.17 5.96
C ALA A 203 -3.03 19.95 5.11
N GLU A 204 -1.74 19.60 5.08
CA GLU A 204 -1.26 18.37 4.45
C GLU A 204 -1.69 17.13 5.25
N LEU A 205 -1.50 17.11 6.57
CA LEU A 205 -1.90 16.00 7.45
C LEU A 205 -3.40 15.71 7.38
N GLN A 206 -4.25 16.74 7.26
CA GLN A 206 -5.70 16.55 7.05
C GLN A 206 -6.00 15.78 5.75
N LYS A 207 -5.26 16.06 4.67
CA LYS A 207 -5.39 15.31 3.40
C LYS A 207 -4.85 13.89 3.54
N LEU A 208 -3.72 13.73 4.22
CA LEU A 208 -3.10 12.43 4.47
C LEU A 208 -3.97 11.54 5.36
N GLY A 209 -4.76 12.12 6.28
CA GLY A 209 -5.70 11.39 7.13
C GLY A 209 -6.71 10.58 6.33
N GLY A 210 -7.38 11.20 5.36
CA GLY A 210 -8.34 10.49 4.50
C GLY A 210 -7.70 9.38 3.65
N ILE A 211 -6.43 9.56 3.25
CA ILE A 211 -5.67 8.54 2.53
C ILE A 211 -5.27 7.39 3.48
N ALA A 212 -4.86 7.72 4.70
CA ALA A 212 -4.50 6.75 5.73
C ALA A 212 -5.69 5.86 6.10
N ASP A 213 -6.87 6.45 6.28
CA ASP A 213 -8.11 5.71 6.56
C ASP A 213 -8.47 4.76 5.42
N ALA A 214 -8.34 5.20 4.16
CA ALA A 214 -8.57 4.35 3.00
C ALA A 214 -7.57 3.19 2.92
N CYS A 215 -6.29 3.44 3.22
CA CYS A 215 -5.25 2.40 3.26
C CYS A 215 -5.52 1.39 4.39
N GLN A 216 -5.93 1.87 5.57
CA GLN A 216 -6.29 1.00 6.68
C GLN A 216 -7.53 0.17 6.35
N GLN A 217 -8.56 0.78 5.74
CA GLN A 217 -9.76 0.07 5.33
C GLN A 217 -9.44 -1.04 4.33
N PHE A 218 -8.55 -0.78 3.36
CA PHE A 218 -8.04 -1.79 2.45
C PHE A 218 -7.32 -2.92 3.22
N ALA A 219 -6.39 -2.57 4.11
CA ALA A 219 -5.61 -3.54 4.89
C ALA A 219 -6.45 -4.42 5.83
N ILE A 220 -7.62 -3.95 6.30
CA ILE A 220 -8.52 -4.72 7.16
C ILE A 220 -9.53 -5.54 6.33
N THR A 221 -9.87 -5.08 5.12
CA THR A 221 -10.79 -5.81 4.24
C THR A 221 -10.12 -7.10 3.79
N SER A 222 -10.74 -8.25 4.05
CA SER A 222 -10.20 -9.53 3.61
C SER A 222 -10.23 -9.64 2.07
N SER A 223 -9.09 -9.93 1.45
CA SER A 223 -9.02 -10.33 0.05
C SER A 223 -9.07 -11.87 -0.08
N PRO A 224 -9.78 -12.42 -1.08
CA PRO A 224 -9.84 -13.87 -1.30
C PRO A 224 -8.58 -14.43 -1.97
N ILE A 225 -7.68 -13.58 -2.49
CA ILE A 225 -6.54 -13.97 -3.33
C ILE A 225 -5.21 -13.66 -2.63
N VAL A 226 -5.09 -12.44 -2.08
CA VAL A 226 -3.84 -11.93 -1.50
C VAL A 226 -4.03 -11.70 0.00
N SER A 227 -3.07 -12.12 0.81
CA SER A 227 -3.05 -11.80 2.24
C SER A 227 -2.66 -10.32 2.45
N HIS A 228 -3.27 -9.68 3.44
CA HIS A 228 -3.01 -8.30 3.84
C HIS A 228 -2.19 -8.22 5.14
N ASP A 229 -1.55 -9.31 5.55
CA ASP A 229 -0.81 -9.37 6.81
C ASP A 229 0.42 -8.45 6.83
N ASP A 230 1.00 -8.17 5.66
CA ASP A 230 2.15 -7.29 5.48
C ASP A 230 1.78 -5.79 5.49
N LEU A 231 0.49 -5.45 5.32
CA LEU A 231 0.05 -4.07 5.22
C LEU A 231 0.01 -3.36 6.59
N ASP A 232 0.50 -2.12 6.62
CA ASP A 232 0.49 -1.28 7.83
C ASP A 232 -0.93 -0.78 8.17
N LYS A 233 -1.46 -1.26 9.30
CA LYS A 233 -2.80 -0.91 9.82
C LYS A 233 -2.77 0.29 10.77
N THR A 234 -1.58 0.84 11.06
CA THR A 234 -1.34 1.90 12.05
C THR A 234 -1.14 3.29 11.44
N LEU A 235 -1.20 3.42 10.10
CA LEU A 235 -1.02 4.71 9.41
C LEU A 235 -1.94 5.83 9.93
N PRO A 236 -3.24 5.59 10.23
CA PRO A 236 -4.09 6.63 10.79
C PRO A 236 -3.63 7.10 12.18
N ASP A 237 -3.08 6.20 12.99
CA ASP A 237 -2.53 6.56 14.30
C ASP A 237 -1.25 7.39 14.14
N GLN A 238 -0.39 7.08 13.17
CA GLN A 238 0.79 7.90 12.84
C GLN A 238 0.40 9.31 12.38
N VAL A 239 -0.65 9.45 11.55
CA VAL A 239 -1.19 10.76 11.16
C VAL A 239 -1.67 11.52 12.40
N ARG A 240 -2.42 10.85 13.29
CA ARG A 240 -2.95 11.48 14.53
C ARG A 240 -1.83 11.95 15.45
N ASP A 241 -0.76 11.16 15.60
CA ASP A 241 0.40 11.52 16.41
C ASP A 241 1.12 12.75 15.83
N LEU A 242 1.25 12.84 14.50
CA LEU A 242 1.83 14.01 13.85
C LEU A 242 0.92 15.24 13.95
N GLN A 243 -0.40 15.08 13.83
CA GLN A 243 -1.36 16.17 14.04
C GLN A 243 -1.24 16.74 15.46
N LYS A 244 -1.18 15.86 16.47
CA LYS A 244 -0.97 16.29 17.85
C LYS A 244 0.34 17.05 18.04
N LYS A 245 1.43 16.58 17.42
CA LYS A 245 2.71 17.32 17.47
C LYS A 245 2.61 18.69 16.78
N CYS A 246 1.90 18.80 15.65
CA CYS A 246 1.63 20.09 15.01
C CYS A 246 0.87 21.04 15.93
N ASP A 247 -0.17 20.55 16.62
CA ASP A 247 -0.92 21.33 17.60
C ASP A 247 -0.05 21.79 18.77
N ASP A 248 0.82 20.92 19.28
CA ASP A 248 1.75 21.24 20.37
C ASP A 248 2.76 22.33 19.94
N VAL A 249 3.33 22.22 18.74
CA VAL A 249 4.25 23.23 18.19
C VAL A 249 3.53 24.56 17.95
N LYS A 250 2.30 24.52 17.40
CA LYS A 250 1.47 25.71 17.18
C LYS A 250 1.19 26.43 18.50
N LYS A 251 0.78 25.69 19.53
CA LYS A 251 0.53 26.24 20.86
C LYS A 251 1.79 26.86 21.46
N ASN A 252 2.95 26.22 21.29
CA ASN A 252 4.22 26.76 21.76
C ASN A 252 4.59 28.06 21.03
N ALA A 253 4.47 28.09 19.69
CA ALA A 253 4.74 29.30 18.91
C ALA A 253 3.78 30.45 19.26
N GLU A 254 2.50 30.17 19.51
CA GLU A 254 1.53 31.16 19.99
C GLU A 254 1.89 31.69 21.38
N GLN A 255 2.32 30.83 22.30
CA GLN A 255 2.78 31.23 23.63
C GLN A 255 4.02 32.14 23.55
N ILE A 256 4.99 31.80 22.70
CA ILE A 256 6.20 32.62 22.46
C ILE A 256 5.82 33.96 21.82
N ALA A 257 4.88 33.98 20.88
CA ALA A 257 4.38 35.21 20.26
C ALA A 257 3.76 36.17 21.29
N GLN A 258 2.90 35.63 22.15
CA GLN A 258 2.26 36.39 23.24
C GLN A 258 3.30 36.89 24.24
N LEU A 259 4.27 36.06 24.60
CA LEU A 259 5.36 36.46 25.48
C LEU A 259 6.20 37.59 24.87
N ASN A 260 6.59 37.48 23.60
CA ASN A 260 7.37 38.49 22.89
C ASN A 260 6.60 39.82 22.73
N ALA A 261 5.27 39.78 22.66
CA ALA A 261 4.45 40.98 22.60
C ALA A 261 4.37 41.71 23.96
N VAL A 262 4.31 40.97 25.07
CA VAL A 262 3.99 41.50 26.40
C VAL A 262 5.26 41.78 27.24
N ALA A 263 6.32 40.98 27.07
CA ALA A 263 7.55 41.08 27.85
C ALA A 263 8.27 42.44 27.74
N PRO A 264 8.43 43.05 26.53
CA PRO A 264 9.10 44.35 26.43
C PRO A 264 8.38 45.44 27.21
N GLU A 265 7.04 45.45 27.18
CA GLU A 265 6.24 46.46 27.85
C GLU A 265 6.26 46.31 29.37
N ILE A 266 6.19 45.08 29.87
CA ILE A 266 6.38 44.79 31.30
C ILE A 266 7.75 45.27 31.77
N LEU A 267 8.81 44.96 31.02
CA LEU A 267 10.16 45.39 31.37
C LEU A 267 10.27 46.92 31.45
N MET A 268 9.64 47.67 30.54
CA MET A 268 9.60 49.13 30.63
C MET A 268 8.85 49.63 31.87
N ILE A 269 7.73 49.00 32.24
CA ILE A 269 6.99 49.34 33.46
C ILE A 269 7.86 49.05 34.69
N SER A 270 8.49 47.86 34.76
CA SER A 270 9.41 47.49 35.84
C SER A 270 10.56 48.48 35.98
N GLU A 271 11.21 48.85 34.86
CA GLU A 271 12.33 49.80 34.88
C GLU A 271 11.86 51.19 35.33
N SER A 272 10.71 51.66 34.84
CA SER A 272 10.11 52.93 35.28
C SER A 272 9.79 52.92 36.79
N LEU A 273 9.33 51.79 37.32
CA LEU A 273 9.06 51.62 38.76
C LEU A 273 10.32 51.51 39.62
N GLN A 274 11.44 51.08 39.06
CA GLN A 274 12.73 51.11 39.72
C GLN A 274 13.31 52.53 39.79
N GLN A 275 13.09 53.34 38.74
CA GLN A 275 13.52 54.73 38.70
C GLN A 275 12.64 55.67 39.51
N GLN A 276 11.43 55.25 39.89
CA GLN A 276 10.57 56.08 40.74
C GLN A 276 11.17 56.26 42.15
N PRO A 277 11.27 57.51 42.65
CA PRO A 277 11.73 57.77 44.00
C PRO A 277 10.76 57.20 45.03
N GLU A 278 11.30 56.49 46.03
CA GLU A 278 10.47 55.94 47.13
C GLU A 278 9.86 57.02 48.04
N GLN A 279 10.39 58.25 47.95
CA GLN A 279 9.92 59.40 48.71
C GLN A 279 8.75 60.06 47.98
N ILE A 280 7.66 60.27 48.71
CA ILE A 280 6.47 60.95 48.20
C ILE A 280 6.79 62.44 47.99
N PRO A 281 6.48 63.02 46.82
CA PRO A 281 6.66 64.44 46.58
C PRO A 281 5.92 65.30 47.61
N SER A 282 6.54 66.37 48.08
CA SER A 282 5.93 67.28 49.04
C SER A 282 4.91 68.24 48.40
N ASN A 283 5.02 68.51 47.10
CA ASN A 283 4.14 69.41 46.35
C ASN A 283 2.86 68.68 45.87
N LEU A 284 1.70 69.33 46.03
CA LEU A 284 0.40 68.73 45.69
C LEU A 284 0.22 68.48 44.19
N ASN A 285 0.74 69.38 43.32
CA ASN A 285 0.68 69.18 41.87
C ASN A 285 1.53 68.00 41.42
N GLU A 286 2.71 67.81 42.02
CA GLU A 286 3.58 66.66 41.77
C GLU A 286 2.96 65.37 42.31
N GLN A 287 2.33 65.40 43.49
CA GLN A 287 1.58 64.27 44.03
C GLN A 287 0.43 63.85 43.10
N GLN A 288 -0.31 64.80 42.53
CA GLN A 288 -1.39 64.52 41.60
C GLN A 288 -0.88 63.89 40.29
N SER A 289 0.23 64.41 39.74
CA SER A 289 0.85 63.84 38.54
C SER A 289 1.41 62.44 38.78
N VAL A 290 2.01 62.18 39.94
CA VAL A 290 2.53 60.86 40.30
C VAL A 290 1.40 59.87 40.54
N LEU A 291 0.27 60.30 41.13
CA LEU A 291 -0.91 59.45 41.32
C LEU A 291 -1.48 58.98 39.97
N GLU A 292 -1.66 59.90 39.03
CA GLU A 292 -2.21 59.58 37.70
C GLU A 292 -1.29 58.65 36.90
N ASP A 293 0.02 58.87 36.94
CA ASP A 293 1.03 57.99 36.31
C ASP A 293 1.03 56.59 36.94
N LEU A 294 1.00 56.49 38.28
CA LEU A 294 0.96 55.21 38.99
C LEU A 294 -0.32 54.42 38.74
N GLU A 295 -1.49 55.08 38.76
CA GLU A 295 -2.76 54.41 38.49
C GLU A 295 -2.84 53.93 37.04
N THR A 296 -2.32 54.74 36.10
CA THR A 296 -2.22 54.35 34.69
C THR A 296 -1.31 53.14 34.50
N LYS A 297 -0.13 53.13 35.14
CA LYS A 297 0.81 51.99 35.10
C LYS A 297 0.22 50.73 35.74
N LYS A 298 -0.49 50.88 36.87
CA LYS A 298 -1.20 49.78 37.52
C LYS A 298 -2.25 49.18 36.59
N GLN A 299 -3.14 49.99 36.03
CA GLN A 299 -4.18 49.49 35.12
C GLN A 299 -3.56 48.80 33.90
N ARG A 300 -2.48 49.37 33.37
CA ARG A 300 -1.74 48.80 32.23
C ARG A 300 -1.11 47.45 32.57
N LEU A 301 -0.44 47.35 33.72
CA LEU A 301 0.18 46.12 34.19
C LEU A 301 -0.87 45.04 34.52
N GLU A 302 -2.00 45.40 35.12
CA GLU A 302 -3.13 44.48 35.36
C GLU A 302 -3.68 43.92 34.04
N ASN A 303 -3.84 44.77 33.02
CA ASN A 303 -4.28 44.34 31.69
C ASN A 303 -3.25 43.39 31.04
N LEU A 304 -1.95 43.71 31.11
CA LEU A 304 -0.89 42.88 30.55
C LEU A 304 -0.81 41.51 31.26
N LEU A 305 -0.94 41.48 32.58
CA LEU A 305 -0.98 40.24 33.37
C LEU A 305 -2.10 39.28 32.92
N GLN A 306 -3.24 39.80 32.50
CA GLN A 306 -4.34 38.97 31.97
C GLN A 306 -4.05 38.39 30.58
N THR A 307 -3.06 38.93 29.87
CA THR A 307 -2.68 38.47 28.52
C THR A 307 -1.49 37.51 28.51
N ILE A 308 -0.79 37.34 29.64
CA ILE A 308 0.32 36.38 29.74
C ILE A 308 -0.26 34.95 29.75
N PRO A 309 0.16 34.07 28.83
CA PRO A 309 -0.33 32.69 28.83
C PRO A 309 0.11 31.94 30.09
N ALA A 310 -0.64 30.88 30.45
CA ALA A 310 -0.27 30.00 31.55
C ALA A 310 0.82 29.01 31.09
N GLY A 311 1.96 28.99 31.78
CA GLY A 311 3.03 28.01 31.55
C GLY A 311 4.34 28.37 32.26
N ASP A 312 5.19 27.37 32.46
CA ASP A 312 6.45 27.48 33.20
C ASP A 312 7.40 28.52 32.58
N ALA A 313 7.46 28.61 31.24
CA ALA A 313 8.30 29.57 30.52
C ALA A 313 7.88 31.04 30.73
N THR A 314 6.64 31.28 31.18
CA THR A 314 6.10 32.63 31.43
C THR A 314 5.96 32.96 32.91
N GLU A 315 6.24 31.99 33.77
CA GLU A 315 6.03 32.09 35.21
C GLU A 315 6.92 33.17 35.84
N GLU A 316 8.18 33.27 35.40
CA GLU A 316 9.10 34.31 35.87
C GLU A 316 8.59 35.72 35.53
N LEU A 317 8.07 35.92 34.32
CA LEU A 317 7.51 37.20 33.88
C LEU A 317 6.24 37.55 34.67
N ARG A 318 5.42 36.54 35.00
CA ARG A 318 4.20 36.70 35.79
C ARG A 318 4.52 37.08 37.23
N GLN A 319 5.43 36.36 37.88
CA GLN A 319 5.88 36.67 39.24
C GLN A 319 6.50 38.06 39.35
N ARG A 320 7.33 38.45 38.37
CA ARG A 320 7.90 39.79 38.33
C ARG A 320 6.81 40.86 38.19
N SER A 321 5.83 40.64 37.31
CA SER A 321 4.70 41.54 37.13
C SER A 321 3.84 41.65 38.41
N GLU A 322 3.61 40.54 39.13
CA GLU A 322 2.89 40.55 40.41
C GLU A 322 3.65 41.29 41.51
N TRP A 323 4.98 41.16 41.54
CA TRP A 323 5.83 41.92 42.44
C TRP A 323 5.77 43.42 42.15
N ASP A 324 5.91 43.81 40.87
CA ASP A 324 5.79 45.20 40.43
C ASP A 324 4.40 45.77 40.73
N LEU A 325 3.35 44.97 40.55
CA LEU A 325 1.97 45.34 40.90
C LEU A 325 1.82 45.59 42.41
N SER A 326 2.46 44.77 43.24
CA SER A 326 2.45 44.93 44.69
C SER A 326 3.16 46.21 45.10
N LYS A 327 4.32 46.49 44.50
CA LYS A 327 5.06 47.75 44.70
C LYS A 327 4.24 48.97 44.27
N LEU A 328 3.56 48.91 43.12
CA LEU A 328 2.64 49.94 42.64
C LEU A 328 1.53 50.22 43.65
N LYS A 329 0.88 49.18 44.17
CA LYS A 329 -0.19 49.30 45.17
C LYS A 329 0.31 49.93 46.47
N ASP A 330 1.51 49.57 46.91
CA ASP A 330 2.12 50.16 48.10
C ASP A 330 2.45 51.64 47.92
N LEU A 331 3.00 52.03 46.76
CA LEU A 331 3.28 53.43 46.43
C LEU A 331 2.00 54.27 46.36
N LEU A 332 0.96 53.75 45.70
CA LEU A 332 -0.36 54.39 45.63
C LEU A 332 -0.97 54.58 47.02
N LYS A 333 -0.88 53.56 47.89
CA LYS A 333 -1.38 53.65 49.27
C LYS A 333 -0.64 54.72 50.06
N ARG A 334 0.69 54.70 50.02
CA ARG A 334 1.52 55.71 50.70
C ARG A 334 1.20 57.13 50.24
N LEU A 335 1.04 57.33 48.93
CA LEU A 335 0.65 58.61 48.35
C LEU A 335 -0.74 59.05 48.84
N GLY A 336 -1.70 58.12 48.87
CA GLY A 336 -3.03 58.34 49.42
C GLY A 336 -3.02 58.73 50.90
N ASP A 337 -2.24 58.02 51.73
CA ASP A 337 -2.06 58.31 53.15
C ASP A 337 -1.44 59.71 53.33
N SER A 338 -0.40 60.06 52.57
CA SER A 338 0.25 61.38 52.64
C SER A 338 -0.67 62.54 52.25
N VAL A 339 -1.48 62.37 51.20
CA VAL A 339 -2.48 63.38 50.80
C VAL A 339 -3.58 63.46 51.86
N GLY A 340 -4.03 62.32 52.38
CA GLY A 340 -5.01 62.24 53.48
C GLY A 340 -4.55 62.98 54.73
N ASP A 341 -3.30 62.77 55.14
CA ASP A 341 -2.67 63.45 56.28
C ASP A 341 -2.61 64.97 56.08
N LYS A 342 -2.24 65.43 54.87
CA LYS A 342 -2.24 66.87 54.53
C LYS A 342 -3.65 67.46 54.58
N LEU A 343 -4.65 66.76 54.08
CA LEU A 343 -6.05 67.19 54.13
C LEU A 343 -6.58 67.24 55.57
N ALA A 344 -6.25 66.24 56.39
CA ALA A 344 -6.60 66.22 57.81
C ALA A 344 -5.93 67.38 58.57
N ALA A 345 -4.65 67.66 58.31
CA ALA A 345 -3.94 68.79 58.89
C ALA A 345 -4.55 70.14 58.47
N LEU A 346 -4.93 70.30 57.20
CA LEU A 346 -5.65 71.50 56.72
C LEU A 346 -7.02 71.65 57.37
N ALA A 347 -7.78 70.57 57.54
CA ALA A 347 -9.07 70.60 58.22
C ALA A 347 -8.92 70.97 59.71
N ALA A 348 -7.93 70.39 60.41
CA ALA A 348 -7.60 70.72 61.79
C ALA A 348 -7.16 72.18 61.93
N PHE A 349 -6.35 72.68 61.00
CA PHE A 349 -5.94 74.09 60.95
C PHE A 349 -7.14 75.02 60.74
N ASN A 350 -8.03 74.72 59.78
CA ASN A 350 -9.24 75.51 59.54
C ASN A 350 -10.20 75.48 60.73
N ALA A 351 -10.35 74.34 61.41
CA ALA A 351 -11.13 74.23 62.63
C ALA A 351 -10.53 75.09 63.76
N ALA A 352 -9.21 74.99 63.99
CA ALA A 352 -8.51 75.82 64.97
C ALA A 352 -8.59 77.33 64.62
N ARG A 353 -8.53 77.68 63.33
CA ARG A 353 -8.69 79.06 62.86
C ARG A 353 -10.11 79.57 63.12
N LYS A 354 -11.12 78.74 62.86
CA LYS A 354 -12.53 79.08 63.13
C LYS A 354 -12.78 79.23 64.63
N ASP A 355 -12.28 78.30 65.45
CA ASP A 355 -12.39 78.39 66.91
C ASP A 355 -11.71 79.66 67.44
N ALA A 356 -10.58 80.08 66.85
CA ALA A 356 -9.91 81.33 67.19
C ALA A 356 -10.67 82.58 66.70
N GLU A 357 -11.30 82.52 65.52
CA GLU A 357 -12.17 83.58 65.00
C GLU A 357 -13.47 83.73 65.81
N ASP A 358 -14.06 82.62 66.30
CA ASP A 358 -15.27 82.61 67.13
C ASP A 358 -15.00 83.09 68.59
N GLN A 359 -13.72 83.20 69.01
CA GLN A 359 -13.29 83.68 70.34
C GLN A 359 -12.84 85.15 70.37
N LEU A 360 -12.80 85.83 69.21
CA LEU A 360 -12.52 87.25 69.03
C LEU A 360 -13.81 88.04 68.83
#